data_AF-A0A2V9SCE0-F1
#
_entry.id   AF-A0A2V9SCE0-F1
#
_cell.length_a   1.000
_cell.length_b   1.000
_cell.length_c   1.000
_cell.angle_alpha   90.00
_cell.angle_beta   90.00
_cell.angle_gamma   90.00
#
_symmetry.space_group_name_H-M   'P 1'
#
loop_
_entity.id
_entity.type
_entity.pdbx_description
1 polymer ?
#
loop_
_entity_poly.entity_id
_entity_poly.type
_entity_poly.pdbx_seq_one_letter_code
_entity_poly.pdbx_strand_id
1 'polypeptide(L)'
;MNTKSLRFRLTAWYAGLLAGALLVFGVSIYLGLERYLTSELQRTLIERSRSMGSQLFAGYPTKGAEWLSREITEAYAPEVNGYFLRISRADGSIVYVSGAPKDNSFDPSRIPLPVERRQ
;
A
#
# COMPACT_ATOMS: atom_id res chain seq x y z
N MET A 1 17.44 2.75 -49.08
CA MET A 1 15.99 2.62 -49.41
C MET A 1 15.44 4.01 -49.70
N ASN A 2 14.78 4.20 -50.85
CA ASN A 2 14.35 5.51 -51.35
C ASN A 2 13.18 6.08 -50.50
N THR A 3 13.48 7.06 -49.65
CA THR A 3 12.54 7.73 -48.72
C THR A 3 11.67 8.81 -49.39
N LYS A 4 11.81 9.04 -50.70
CA LYS A 4 11.07 10.06 -51.46
C LYS A 4 9.69 9.60 -51.99
N SER A 5 9.24 8.38 -51.67
CA SER A 5 7.92 7.92 -52.11
C SER A 5 6.82 8.53 -51.25
N LEU A 6 5.87 9.23 -51.88
CA LEU A 6 4.71 9.85 -51.22
C LEU A 6 3.93 8.83 -50.36
N ARG A 7 3.86 7.57 -50.82
CA ARG A 7 3.22 6.45 -50.11
C ARG A 7 3.97 6.08 -48.83
N PHE A 8 5.31 6.10 -48.84
CA PHE A 8 6.13 5.82 -47.67
C PHE A 8 5.97 6.89 -46.58
N ARG A 9 5.85 8.17 -46.97
CA ARG A 9 5.56 9.25 -46.02
C ARG A 9 4.18 9.11 -45.41
N LEU A 10 3.19 8.72 -46.20
CA LEU A 10 1.82 8.48 -45.73
C LEU A 10 1.77 7.31 -44.74
N THR A 11 2.38 6.17 -45.06
CA THR A 11 2.43 5.01 -44.16
C THR A 11 3.23 5.28 -42.89
N ALA A 12 4.35 6.00 -42.98
CA ALA A 12 5.11 6.41 -41.80
C ALA A 12 4.28 7.34 -40.89
N TRP A 13 3.50 8.26 -41.48
CA TRP A 13 2.59 9.12 -40.73
C TRP A 13 1.49 8.32 -40.02
N TYR A 14 0.82 7.41 -40.73
CA TYR A 14 -0.21 6.55 -40.14
C TYR A 14 0.38 5.60 -39.09
N ALA A 15 1.56 5.04 -39.31
CA ALA A 15 2.25 4.20 -38.34
C ALA A 15 2.63 4.98 -37.08
N GLY A 16 3.09 6.22 -37.23
CA GLY A 16 3.37 7.11 -36.10
C GLY A 16 2.11 7.47 -35.32
N LEU A 17 1.01 7.79 -36.01
CA LEU A 17 -0.28 8.08 -35.39
C LEU A 17 -0.82 6.86 -34.64
N LEU A 18 -0.72 5.67 -35.24
CA LEU A 18 -1.08 4.41 -34.62
C LEU A 18 -0.23 4.14 -33.37
N ALA A 19 1.09 4.27 -33.47
CA ALA A 19 2.01 4.08 -32.35
C ALA A 19 1.71 5.07 -31.22
N GLY A 20 1.43 6.33 -31.55
CA GLY A 20 1.00 7.35 -30.59
C GLY A 20 -0.31 6.98 -29.89
N ALA A 21 -1.31 6.51 -30.64
CA ALA A 21 -2.57 6.05 -30.07
C ALA A 21 -2.37 4.85 -29.13
N LEU A 22 -1.54 3.88 -29.50
CA LEU A 22 -1.20 2.74 -28.65
C LEU A 22 -0.47 3.18 -27.36
N LEU A 23 0.47 4.13 -27.48
CA LEU A 23 1.19 4.66 -26.32
C LEU A 23 0.24 5.38 -25.35
N VAL A 24 -0.63 6.26 -25.86
CA VAL A 24 -1.63 6.95 -25.04
C VAL A 24 -2.52 5.93 -24.33
N PHE A 25 -3.01 4.93 -25.06
CA PHE A 25 -3.85 3.88 -24.50
C PHE A 25 -3.13 3.07 -23.41
N GLY A 26 -1.88 2.66 -23.66
CA GLY A 26 -1.06 1.94 -22.69
C GLY A 26 -0.79 2.75 -21.43
N VAL A 27 -0.44 4.02 -21.58
CA VAL A 27 -0.22 4.94 -20.44
C VAL A 27 -1.51 5.16 -19.67
N SER A 28 -2.65 5.35 -20.35
CA SER A 28 -3.94 5.51 -19.69
C SER A 28 -4.33 4.28 -18.87
N ILE A 29 -4.12 3.07 -19.40
CA ILE A 29 -4.37 1.83 -18.66
C ILE A 29 -3.44 1.72 -17.45
N TYR A 30 -2.14 1.97 -17.64
CA TYR A 30 -1.16 1.89 -16.57
C TYR A 30 -1.52 2.81 -15.40
N LEU A 31 -1.80 4.09 -15.69
CA LEU A 31 -2.18 5.07 -14.68
C LEU A 31 -3.52 4.72 -14.02
N GLY A 32 -4.48 4.20 -14.79
CA GLY A 32 -5.76 3.74 -14.25
C GLY A 32 -5.58 2.59 -13.27
N LEU A 33 -4.77 1.60 -13.65
CA LEU A 33 -4.50 0.42 -12.83
C LEU A 33 -3.71 0.77 -11.57
N GLU A 34 -2.66 1.60 -11.68
CA GLU A 34 -1.87 2.06 -10.53
C GLU A 34 -2.75 2.78 -9.49
N ARG A 35 -3.61 3.69 -9.96
CA ARG A 35 -4.55 4.41 -9.09
C ARG A 35 -5.58 3.49 -8.46
N TYR A 36 -6.11 2.54 -9.23
CA TYR A 36 -7.08 1.58 -8.74
C TYR A 36 -6.47 0.67 -7.67
N LEU A 37 -5.31 0.06 -7.95
CA LEU A 37 -4.60 -0.82 -7.01
C LEU A 37 -4.27 -0.08 -5.71
N THR A 38 -3.77 1.15 -5.80
CA THR A 38 -3.40 1.94 -4.62
C THR A 38 -4.63 2.30 -3.79
N SER A 39 -5.72 2.71 -4.44
CA SER A 39 -6.96 3.10 -3.74
C SER A 39 -7.63 1.90 -3.08
N GLU A 40 -7.67 0.76 -3.76
CA GLU A 40 -8.28 -0.46 -3.23
C GLU A 40 -7.45 -1.01 -2.08
N LEU A 41 -6.13 -1.06 -2.23
CA LEU A 41 -5.22 -1.50 -1.17
C LEU A 41 -5.35 -0.62 0.08
N GLN A 42 -5.47 0.71 -0.09
CA GLN A 42 -5.71 1.62 1.02
C GLN A 42 -7.06 1.36 1.70
N ARG A 43 -8.14 1.12 0.94
CA ARG A 43 -9.46 0.80 1.49
C ARG A 43 -9.44 -0.50 2.28
N THR A 44 -8.89 -1.57 1.70
CA THR A 44 -8.78 -2.86 2.37
C THR A 44 -7.96 -2.77 3.65
N LEU A 45 -6.86 -2.01 3.66
CA LEU A 45 -6.06 -1.79 4.87
C LEU A 45 -6.84 -1.05 5.96
N ILE A 46 -7.61 -0.02 5.61
CA ILE A 46 -8.45 0.75 6.57
C ILE A 46 -9.55 -0.13 7.16
N GLU A 47 -10.24 -0.91 6.32
CA GLU A 47 -11.29 -1.81 6.76
C GLU A 47 -10.73 -2.91 7.67
N ARG A 48 -9.60 -3.49 7.28
CA ARG A 48 -8.90 -4.50 8.07
C ARG A 48 -8.41 -3.95 9.41
N SER A 49 -7.83 -2.75 9.43
CA SER A 49 -7.38 -2.12 10.68
C SER A 49 -8.54 -1.83 11.63
N ARG A 50 -9.70 -1.45 11.10
CA ARG A 50 -10.92 -1.22 11.91
C ARG A 50 -11.45 -2.51 12.51
N SER A 51 -11.46 -3.60 11.74
CA SER A 51 -11.87 -4.93 12.19
C SER A 51 -10.91 -5.52 13.24
N MET A 52 -9.59 -5.39 13.02
CA MET A 52 -8.57 -5.77 14.00
C MET A 52 -8.71 -4.97 15.29
N GLY A 53 -8.90 -3.65 15.17
CA GLY A 53 -9.08 -2.77 16.31
C GLY A 53 -10.27 -3.18 17.18
N SER A 54 -11.45 -3.42 16.60
CA SER A 54 -12.64 -3.78 17.39
C SER A 54 -12.46 -5.09 18.18
N GLN A 55 -11.75 -6.07 17.61
CA GLN A 55 -11.46 -7.33 18.29
C GLN A 55 -10.41 -7.18 19.39
N LEU A 56 -9.32 -6.44 19.11
CA LEU A 56 -8.24 -6.23 20.07
C LEU A 56 -8.66 -5.34 21.25
N PHE A 57 -9.46 -4.29 20.99
CA PHE A 57 -9.97 -3.39 22.04
C PHE A 57 -10.97 -4.07 22.97
N ALA A 58 -11.69 -5.11 22.52
CA ALA A 58 -12.60 -5.86 23.38
C ALA A 58 -11.85 -6.64 24.49
N GLY A 59 -10.65 -7.14 24.22
CA GLY A 59 -9.85 -7.92 25.19
C GLY A 59 -8.79 -7.14 25.96
N TYR A 60 -8.38 -5.97 25.45
CA TYR A 60 -7.27 -5.19 26.02
C TYR A 60 -7.47 -4.70 27.48
N PRO A 61 -8.64 -4.18 27.89
CA PRO A 61 -8.83 -3.64 29.25
C PRO A 61 -8.58 -4.66 30.35
N THR A 62 -8.74 -5.96 30.04
CA THR A 62 -8.70 -7.05 31.01
C THR A 62 -7.35 -7.77 31.04
N LYS A 63 -6.63 -7.84 29.92
CA LYS A 63 -5.42 -8.69 29.79
C LYS A 63 -4.10 -7.95 29.58
N GLY A 64 -4.14 -6.65 29.26
CA GLY A 64 -2.95 -5.79 29.18
C GLY A 64 -2.05 -6.03 27.95
N ALA A 65 -0.86 -5.43 27.99
CA ALA A 65 0.06 -5.32 26.85
C ALA A 65 0.77 -6.64 26.46
N GLU A 66 1.05 -7.52 27.43
CA GLU A 66 1.67 -8.83 27.20
C GLU A 66 0.74 -9.81 26.47
N TRP A 67 -0.56 -9.76 26.77
CA TRP A 67 -1.54 -10.53 25.99
C TRP A 67 -1.65 -9.96 24.57
N LEU A 68 -1.67 -8.64 24.42
CA LEU A 68 -1.77 -7.97 23.14
C LEU A 68 -0.60 -8.35 22.20
N SER A 69 0.64 -8.32 22.69
CA SER A 69 1.81 -8.70 21.89
C SER A 69 1.76 -10.16 21.44
N ARG A 70 1.35 -11.07 22.34
CA ARG A 70 1.18 -12.50 22.02
C ARG A 70 0.08 -12.73 21.01
N GLU A 71 -1.10 -12.15 21.23
CA GLU A 71 -2.26 -12.28 20.34
C GLU A 71 -1.94 -11.74 18.93
N ILE A 72 -1.23 -10.62 18.84
CA ILE A 72 -0.80 -10.06 17.54
C ILE A 72 0.18 -10.99 16.84
N THR A 73 1.14 -11.54 17.57
CA THR A 73 2.13 -12.46 17.03
C THR A 73 1.48 -13.75 16.54
N GLU A 74 0.52 -14.30 17.29
CA GLU A 74 -0.13 -15.57 17.00
C GLU A 74 -1.21 -15.45 15.91
N ALA A 75 -2.08 -14.45 15.99
CA ALA A 75 -3.20 -14.31 15.05
C ALA A 75 -2.82 -13.61 13.74
N TYR A 76 -1.80 -12.75 13.75
CA TYR A 76 -1.49 -11.89 12.60
C TYR A 76 -0.05 -12.01 12.08
N ALA A 77 0.90 -12.49 12.89
CA ALA A 77 2.29 -12.74 12.53
C ALA A 77 2.90 -11.68 11.57
N PRO A 78 2.91 -10.39 11.96
CA PRO A 78 3.23 -9.27 11.07
C PRO A 78 4.59 -9.39 10.38
N GLU A 79 5.60 -9.88 11.10
CA GLU A 79 6.98 -10.05 10.60
C GLU A 79 7.10 -11.11 9.49
N VAL A 80 6.27 -12.15 9.55
CA VAL A 80 6.24 -13.24 8.56
C VAL A 80 5.40 -12.84 7.35
N ASN A 81 4.30 -12.12 7.58
CA ASN A 81 3.35 -11.72 6.55
C ASN A 81 3.71 -10.38 5.86
N GLY A 82 4.85 -9.79 6.19
CA GLY A 82 5.34 -8.56 5.56
C GLY A 82 4.56 -7.30 5.92
N TYR A 83 3.85 -7.29 7.06
CA TYR A 83 3.08 -6.13 7.51
C TYR A 83 3.77 -5.41 8.67
N PHE A 84 3.61 -4.09 8.74
CA PHE A 84 3.94 -3.30 9.92
C PHE A 84 2.71 -3.07 10.77
N LEU A 85 2.80 -3.33 12.07
CA LEU A 85 1.76 -2.99 13.03
C LEU A 85 2.34 -2.13 14.15
N ARG A 86 1.73 -0.98 14.39
CA ARG A 86 2.03 -0.11 15.54
C ARG A 86 0.74 0.32 16.20
N ILE A 87 0.67 0.12 17.51
CA ILE A 87 -0.47 0.51 18.34
C ILE A 87 0.00 1.60 19.28
N SER A 88 -0.62 2.78 19.17
CA SER A 88 -0.38 3.93 20.04
C SER A 88 -1.65 4.29 20.81
N ARG A 89 -1.49 4.81 22.02
CA ARG A 89 -2.57 5.43 22.78
C ARG A 89 -2.86 6.83 22.26
N ALA A 90 -3.98 7.39 22.71
CA ALA A 90 -4.38 8.76 22.40
C ALA A 90 -3.35 9.80 22.88
N ASP A 91 -2.58 9.50 23.92
CA ASP A 91 -1.48 10.33 24.44
C ASP A 91 -0.18 10.25 23.62
N GLY A 92 -0.18 9.51 22.51
CA GLY A 92 0.99 9.30 21.66
C GLY A 92 1.97 8.24 22.18
N SER A 93 1.75 7.66 23.37
CA SER A 93 2.59 6.57 23.87
C SER A 93 2.39 5.30 23.05
N ILE A 94 3.48 4.61 22.76
CA ILE A 94 3.47 3.40 21.95
C ILE A 94 3.28 2.19 22.86
N VAL A 95 2.25 1.39 22.58
CA VAL A 95 1.90 0.17 23.33
C VAL A 95 2.52 -1.07 22.70
N TYR A 96 2.59 -1.10 21.38
CA TYR A 96 3.16 -2.22 20.62
C TYR A 96 3.75 -1.74 19.30
N VAL A 97 4.87 -2.34 18.92
CA VAL A 97 5.50 -2.19 17.61
C VAL A 97 5.93 -3.59 17.16
N SER A 98 5.55 -3.98 15.94
CA SER A 98 6.05 -5.22 15.33
C SER A 98 7.53 -5.08 14.95
N GLY A 99 8.25 -6.21 14.88
CA GLY A 99 9.62 -6.22 14.34
C GLY A 99 9.70 -5.85 12.85
N ALA A 100 10.92 -5.85 12.33
CA ALA A 100 11.16 -5.64 10.91
C ALA A 100 10.58 -6.83 10.09
N PRO A 101 10.02 -6.57 8.90
CA PRO A 101 9.64 -7.63 7.98
C PRO A 101 10.81 -8.56 7.69
N LYS A 102 10.57 -9.88 7.63
CA LYS A 102 11.62 -10.86 7.31
C LYS A 102 12.28 -10.63 5.95
N ASP A 103 11.55 -10.05 5.02
CA ASP A 103 12.01 -9.73 3.67
C ASP A 103 12.75 -8.38 3.58
N ASN A 104 12.85 -7.63 4.68
CA ASN A 104 13.40 -6.26 4.72
C ASN A 104 12.77 -5.33 3.68
N SER A 105 11.50 -5.56 3.32
CA SER A 105 10.77 -4.78 2.30
C SER A 105 10.67 -3.29 2.64
N PHE A 106 10.67 -2.93 3.93
CA PHE A 106 10.76 -1.56 4.39
C PHE A 106 11.40 -1.46 5.78
N ASP A 107 11.87 -0.26 6.12
CA ASP A 107 12.43 0.07 7.43
C ASP A 107 11.33 0.66 8.34
N PRO A 108 10.91 -0.05 9.41
CA PRO A 108 9.87 0.41 10.31
C PRO A 108 10.16 1.76 10.98
N SER A 109 11.44 2.10 11.16
CA SER A 109 11.85 3.33 11.83
C SER A 109 11.57 4.59 11.00
N ARG A 110 11.39 4.43 9.68
CA ARG A 110 11.06 5.52 8.76
C ARG A 110 9.57 5.83 8.70
N ILE A 111 8.72 5.01 9.30
CA ILE A 111 7.27 5.21 9.29
C ILE A 111 6.92 6.26 10.35
N PRO A 112 6.48 7.47 9.95
CA PRO A 112 6.27 8.58 10.87
C PRO A 112 5.19 8.21 11.90
N LEU A 113 5.34 8.71 13.13
CA LEU A 113 4.32 8.53 14.16
C LEU A 113 2.99 9.12 13.70
N PRO A 114 1.84 8.54 14.11
CA PRO A 114 0.55 9.16 13.84
C PRO A 114 0.58 10.59 14.42
N VAL A 115 0.51 11.59 13.56
CA VAL A 115 0.39 12.98 14.01
C VAL A 115 -0.94 13.08 14.73
N GLU A 116 -0.90 13.49 15.99
CA GLU A 116 -2.07 13.66 16.85
C GLU A 116 -3.09 14.55 16.12
N ARG A 117 -4.12 13.96 15.51
CA ARG A 117 -5.26 14.72 15.02
C ARG A 117 -6.04 15.14 16.26
N ARG A 118 -5.67 16.28 16.84
CA ARG A 118 -6.55 17.06 17.73
C ARG A 118 -7.87 17.25 16.98
N GLN A 119 -8.87 16.46 17.35
CA GLN A 119 -10.28 16.73 17.06
C GLN A 119 -10.87 17.40 18.29
#